data_AF-A0A939X9A1-F1
#
_entry.id   AF-A0A939X9A1-F1
#
_cell.length_a   1.000
_cell.length_b   1.000
_cell.length_c   1.000
_cell.angle_alpha   90.00
_cell.angle_beta   90.00
_cell.angle_gamma   90.00
#
_symmetry.space_group_name_H-M   'P 1'
#
loop_
_entity.id
_entity.type
_entity.pdbx_description
1 polymer ?
#
loop_
_entity_poly.entity_id
_entity_poly.type
_entity_poly.pdbx_seq_one_letter_code
_entity_poly.pdbx_strand_id
1 'polypeptide(L)' 'MLAMFFGILFVAFTVFAALPAGLGWGAEIISFLKGGIPVAAALIGLVSFFIGIADLKDKAEARKEEESSKSAEN' A
#
# COMPACT_ATOMS: atom_id res chain seq x y z
N MET A 1 4.65 24.87 8.61
CA MET A 1 3.96 25.64 7.54
C MET A 1 4.54 25.38 6.16
N LEU A 2 5.87 25.33 6.01
CA LEU A 2 6.53 25.11 4.72
C LEU A 2 6.09 23.83 3.98
N ALA A 3 5.99 22.69 4.66
CA ALA A 3 5.54 21.43 4.05
C ALA A 3 4.10 21.51 3.50
N MET A 4 3.22 22.20 4.21
CA MET A 4 1.82 22.39 3.79
C MET A 4 1.73 23.28 2.55
N PHE A 5 2.58 24.31 2.46
CA PHE A 5 2.68 25.16 1.28
C PHE A 5 3.16 24.38 0.05
N PHE A 6 4.23 23.59 0.19
CA PHE A 6 4.71 22.75 -0.91
C PHE A 6 3.68 21.68 -1.32
N GLY A 7 2.98 21.08 -0.35
CA GLY A 7 1.90 20.13 -0.65
C GLY A 7 0.82 20.75 -1.52
N ILE A 8 0.32 21.93 -1.15
CA ILE A 8 -0.70 22.65 -1.93
C ILE A 8 -0.16 23.03 -3.31
N LEU A 9 1.08 23.51 -3.40
CA LEU A 9 1.72 23.89 -4.66
C LEU A 9 1.82 22.71 -5.64
N PHE A 10 2.25 21.54 -5.17
CA PHE A 10 2.36 20.34 -6.00
C PHE A 10 1.00 19.78 -6.43
N VAL A 11 -0.01 19.85 -5.57
CA VAL A 11 -1.38 19.46 -5.92
C VAL A 11 -1.94 20.40 -6.99
N ALA A 12 -1.80 21.72 -6.81
CA ALA A 12 -2.24 22.70 -7.80
C ALA A 12 -1.53 22.52 -9.15
N PHE A 13 -0.22 22.25 -9.13
CA PHE A 13 0.55 21.93 -10.34
C PHE A 13 0.03 20.66 -11.03
N THR A 14 -0.30 19.61 -10.26
CA THR A 14 -0.83 18.35 -10.80
C THR A 14 -2.16 18.59 -11.52
N VAL A 15 -3.06 19.38 -10.92
CA VAL A 15 -4.35 19.75 -11.53
C VAL A 15 -4.13 20.58 -12.80
N PHE A 16 -3.22 21.55 -12.76
CA PHE A 16 -2.86 22.36 -13.93
C PHE A 16 -2.24 21.51 -15.06
N ALA A 17 -1.39 20.55 -14.72
CA ALA A 17 -0.75 19.66 -15.68
C ALA A 17 -1.75 18.72 -16.37
N ALA A 18 -2.79 18.28 -15.65
CA ALA A 18 -3.83 17.40 -16.17
C ALA A 18 -4.87 18.12 -17.05
N LEU A 19 -5.04 19.44 -16.90
CA LEU A 19 -6.02 20.22 -17.66
C LEU A 19 -5.61 20.37 -19.14
N PRO A 20 -6.55 20.22 -20.10
CA PRO A 20 -6.26 20.34 -21.53
C PRO A 20 -5.90 21.78 -21.96
N ALA A 21 -6.29 22.79 -21.18
CA ALA A 21 -5.89 24.19 -21.38
C ALA A 21 -4.56 24.57 -20.68
N GLY A 22 -3.97 23.64 -19.91
CA GLY A 22 -2.68 23.79 -19.25
C GLY A 22 -1.57 23.10 -20.04
N LEU A 23 -0.92 22.09 -19.45
CA LEU A 23 0.08 21.26 -20.14
C LEU A 23 -0.52 20.11 -20.94
N GLY A 24 -1.79 19.76 -20.69
CA GLY A 24 -2.48 18.69 -21.42
C GLY A 24 -1.99 17.26 -21.12
N TRP A 25 -1.18 17.07 -20.07
CA TRP A 25 -0.55 15.79 -19.74
C TRP A 25 -1.47 14.76 -19.08
N GLY A 26 -2.79 14.97 -19.13
CA GLY A 26 -3.74 14.08 -18.47
C GLY A 26 -3.62 12.63 -18.96
N ALA A 27 -3.40 12.42 -20.26
CA ALA A 27 -3.27 11.09 -20.84
C ALA A 27 -1.96 10.39 -20.42
N GLU A 28 -0.87 11.13 -20.33
CA GLU A 28 0.46 10.68 -19.91
C GLU A 28 0.46 10.31 -18.43
N ILE A 29 -0.17 11.14 -17.58
CA ILE A 29 -0.35 10.87 -16.15
C ILE A 29 -1.13 9.56 -15.96
N ILE A 30 -2.24 9.37 -16.70
CA ILE A 30 -3.03 8.14 -16.63
C ILE A 30 -2.23 6.94 -17.12
N SER A 31 -1.44 7.09 -18.19
CA SER A 31 -0.61 6.02 -18.74
C SER A 31 0.50 5.61 -17.77
N PHE A 32 1.16 6.57 -17.14
CA PHE A 32 2.13 6.33 -16.07
C PHE A 32 1.48 5.62 -14.89
N LEU A 33 0.30 6.08 -14.44
CA LEU A 33 -0.40 5.49 -13.32
C LEU A 33 -0.85 4.05 -13.60
N LYS A 34 -1.35 3.78 -14.82
CA LYS A 34 -1.69 2.43 -15.28
C LYS A 34 -0.47 1.49 -15.31
N GLY A 35 0.71 1.99 -15.64
CA GLY A 35 1.96 1.20 -15.61
C GLY A 35 2.55 1.05 -14.21
N GLY A 36 2.48 2.10 -13.39
CA GLY A 36 3.11 2.16 -12.07
C GLY A 36 2.31 1.46 -10.97
N ILE A 37 0.97 1.57 -10.98
CA ILE A 37 0.11 0.93 -9.96
C ILE A 37 0.33 -0.59 -9.90
N PRO A 38 0.33 -1.35 -11.02
CA PRO A 38 0.56 -2.79 -10.97
C PRO A 38 1.92 -3.17 -10.39
N VAL A 39 2.98 -2.41 -10.69
CA VAL A 39 4.32 -2.64 -10.15
C VAL A 39 4.33 -2.40 -8.64
N ALA A 40 3.77 -1.28 -8.18
CA ALA A 40 3.64 -0.98 -6.76
C ALA A 40 2.80 -2.05 -6.03
N ALA A 41 1.67 -2.46 -6.63
CA ALA A 41 0.80 -3.49 -6.10
C ALA A 41 1.50 -4.85 -6.00
N ALA A 42 2.32 -5.23 -6.98
CA ALA A 42 3.10 -6.45 -6.94
C ALA A 42 4.12 -6.43 -5.79
N LEU A 43 4.84 -5.31 -5.61
CA LEU A 43 5.83 -5.18 -4.53
C LEU A 43 5.17 -5.19 -3.14
N ILE A 44 4.13 -4.38 -2.95
CA ILE A 44 3.38 -4.32 -1.69
C ILE A 44 2.73 -5.68 -1.41
N GLY A 45 2.08 -6.26 -2.42
CA GLY A 45 1.40 -7.55 -2.30
C GLY A 45 2.35 -8.69 -1.95
N LEU A 46 3.54 -8.72 -2.55
CA LEU A 46 4.58 -9.71 -2.24
C LEU A 46 5.02 -9.60 -0.78
N VAL A 47 5.29 -8.39 -0.30
CA VAL A 47 5.66 -8.15 1.11
C VAL A 47 4.52 -8.56 2.05
N SER A 48 3.29 -8.14 1.75
CA SER A 48 2.11 -8.49 2.54
C SER A 48 1.84 -9.99 2.56
N PHE A 49 2.11 -10.71 1.47
CA PHE A 49 1.96 -12.16 1.40
C PHE A 49 2.89 -12.88 2.37
N PHE A 50 4.18 -12.51 2.39
CA PHE A 50 5.14 -13.10 3.34
C PHE A 50 4.81 -12.78 4.80
N ILE A 51 4.40 -11.53 5.09
CA ILE A 51 3.95 -11.14 6.43
C ILE A 51 2.72 -11.95 6.83
N GLY A 52 1.75 -12.12 5.93
CA GLY A 52 0.54 -12.91 6.20
C GLY A 52 0.83 -14.38 6.49
N ILE A 53 1.76 -15.01 5.77
CA ILE A 53 2.17 -16.39 6.05
C ILE A 53 2.81 -16.50 7.44
N ALA A 54 3.69 -15.57 7.80
CA ALA A 54 4.32 -15.56 9.12
C ALA A 54 3.27 -15.40 10.23
N ASP A 55 2.37 -14.41 10.12
CA ASP A 55 1.29 -14.17 11.08
C ASP A 55 0.34 -15.37 11.23
N LEU A 56 0.05 -16.10 10.14
CA LEU A 56 -0.78 -17.30 10.19
C LEU A 56 -0.09 -18.46 10.94
N LYS A 57 1.21 -18.67 10.70
CA LYS A 57 1.97 -19.73 11.39
C LYS A 57 2.08 -19.44 12.88
N ASP A 58 2.44 -18.21 13.24
CA ASP A 58 2.57 -17.78 14.64
C ASP A 58 1.23 -17.92 15.38
N LYS A 59 0.11 -17.54 14.75
CA LYS A 59 -1.23 -17.72 15.33
C LYS A 59 -1.64 -19.19 15.49
N ALA A 60 -1.26 -20.06 14.56
CA ALA A 60 -1.56 -21.48 14.65
C ALA A 60 -0.78 -22.16 15.79
N GLU A 61 0.49 -21.76 15.98
CA GLU A 61 1.34 -22.28 17.04
C GLU A 61 0.88 -21.81 18.43
N ALA A 62 0.54 -20.53 18.57
CA ALA A 62 -0.04 -19.98 19.81
C ALA A 62 -1.34 -20.70 20.22
N ARG A 63 -2.25 -20.96 19.28
CA ARG A 63 -3.48 -21.72 19.55
C ARG A 63 -3.20 -23.13 20.04
N LYS A 64 -2.18 -23.79 19.48
CA LYS A 64 -1.80 -25.15 19.87
C LYS A 64 -1.21 -25.20 21.28
N GLU A 65 -0.39 -24.24 21.66
CA GLU A 65 0.13 -24.13 23.04
C GLU A 65 -0.99 -23.91 24.07
N GLU A 66 -1.96 -23.03 23.75
CA GLU A 66 -3.13 -22.80 24.60
C GLU A 66 -3.99 -24.05 24.78
N GLU A 67 -4.18 -24.85 23.73
CA GLU A 67 -4.90 -26.13 23.81
C GLU A 67 -4.12 -27.18 24.62
N SER A 68 -2.80 -27.23 24.48
CA SER A 68 -1.96 -28.19 25.21
C SER A 68 -1.91 -27.90 26.72
N SER A 69 -1.89 -26.63 27.12
CA SER A 69 -1.93 -26.24 28.54
C SER A 69 -3.27 -26.60 29.18
N LYS A 70 -4.39 -26.39 28.47
CA LYS A 70 -5.73 -26.74 28.96
C LYS A 70 -5.96 -28.25 29.07
N SER A 71 -5.29 -29.06 28.26
CA SER A 71 -5.36 -30.53 28.36
C SER A 71 -4.43 -31.11 29.43
N ALA A 72 -3.42 -30.38 29.89
CA ALA A 72 -2.51 -30.83 30.95
C ALA A 72 -3.01 -30.48 32.37
N GLU A 73 -3.98 -29.56 32.51
CA GLU A 73 -4.56 -29.14 33.80
C GLU A 73 -5.84 -29.91 34.23
N ASN A 74 -6.32 -30.89 33.45
CA ASN A 74 -7.48 -31.74 33.80
C ASN A 74 -7.11 -33.19 34.10
#